data_AF-A0A0U3TJF4-F1
#
_entry.id   AF-A0A0U3TJF4-F1
#
_cell.length_a   1.000
_cell.length_b   1.000
_cell.length_c   1.000
_cell.angle_alpha   90.00
_cell.angle_beta   90.00
_cell.angle_gamma   90.00
#
_symmetry.space_group_name_H-M   'P 1'
#
loop_
_entity.id
_entity.type
_entity.pdbx_description
1 polymer ?
#
loop_
_entity_poly.entity_id
_entity_poly.type
_entity_poly.pdbx_seq_one_letter_code
_entity_poly.pdbx_strand_id
1 'polypeptide(L)' 'MQGVIKFVKGWLLFSLLWGVFMWFMSWQAEGEAISMVVVKSLYAGLIYQALMTMVARYKARRTQA' A
#
# COMPACT_ATOMS: atom_id res chain seq x y z
N MET A 1 4.17 16.29 12.88
CA MET A 1 3.36 16.37 11.64
C MET A 1 4.06 15.79 10.40
N GLN A 2 5.38 15.94 10.21
CA GLN A 2 6.08 15.44 9.01
C GLN A 2 6.05 13.91 8.81
N GLY A 3 6.00 13.11 9.88
CA GLY A 3 5.94 11.64 9.79
C GLY A 3 4.66 11.12 9.13
N VAL A 4 3.51 11.69 9.48
CA VAL A 4 2.21 11.32 8.91
C VAL A 4 2.14 11.70 7.43
N ILE A 5 2.68 12.85 7.04
CA ILE A 5 2.70 13.28 5.63
C ILE A 5 3.55 12.33 4.78
N LYS A 6 4.72 11.90 5.27
CA LYS A 6 5.55 10.90 4.58
C LYS A 6 4.82 9.55 4.46
N PHE A 7 4.11 9.15 5.52
CA PHE A 7 3.30 7.94 5.53
C PHE A 7 2.18 7.98 4.49
N VAL A 8 1.37 9.05 4.50
CA VAL A 8 0.22 9.21 3.58
C VAL A 8 0.70 9.32 2.14
N LYS A 9 1.80 10.04 1.89
CA LYS A 9 2.34 10.19 0.53
C LYS A 9 2.84 8.86 -0.03
N GLY A 10 3.55 8.05 0.78
CA GLY A 10 3.98 6.71 0.38
C GLY A 10 2.81 5.74 0.21
N TRP A 11 1.81 5.82 1.10
CA TRP A 11 0.60 5.00 1.06
C TRP A 11 -0.21 5.27 -0.21
N LEU A 12 -0.50 6.55 -0.50
CA LEU A 12 -1.25 6.94 -1.69
C LEU A 12 -0.51 6.58 -2.98
N LEU A 13 0.81 6.82 -3.05
CA LEU A 13 1.60 6.42 -4.21
C LEU A 13 1.57 4.91 -4.43
N PHE A 14 1.74 4.12 -3.36
CA PHE A 14 1.70 2.66 -3.47
C PHE A 14 0.30 2.16 -3.85
N SER A 15 -0.75 2.63 -3.17
CA SER A 15 -2.13 2.25 -3.49
C SER A 15 -2.51 2.61 -4.93
N LEU A 16 -2.09 3.77 -5.42
CA LEU A 16 -2.41 4.21 -6.77
C LEU A 16 -1.63 3.40 -7.82
N LEU A 17 -0.33 3.20 -7.63
CA LEU A 17 0.49 2.35 -8.52
C LEU A 17 0.02 0.89 -8.50
N TRP A 18 -0.30 0.35 -7.33
CA TRP A 18 -0.83 -1.01 -7.18
C TRP A 18 -2.19 -1.18 -7.85
N GLY A 19 -3.08 -0.19 -7.66
CA GLY A 19 -4.40 -0.20 -8.31
C GLY A 19 -4.32 -0.13 -9.82
N VAL A 20 -3.46 0.73 -10.36
CA VAL A 20 -3.21 0.80 -11.81
C VAL A 20 -2.62 -0.52 -12.31
N PHE A 21 -1.64 -1.08 -11.60
CA PHE A 21 -1.03 -2.37 -11.96
C PHE A 21 -2.07 -3.51 -12.01
N MET A 22 -2.86 -3.68 -10.95
CA MET A 22 -3.90 -4.71 -10.88
C MET A 22 -5.05 -4.47 -11.86
N TRP A 23 -5.37 -3.20 -12.14
CA TRP A 23 -6.34 -2.83 -13.16
C TRP A 23 -5.96 -3.43 -14.51
N PHE A 24 -4.73 -3.20 -14.97
CA PHE A 24 -4.23 -3.77 -16.23
C PHE A 24 -4.02 -5.28 -16.18
N MET A 25 -3.74 -5.86 -15.01
CA MET A 25 -3.37 -7.27 -14.90
C MET A 25 -4.59 -8.21 -14.82
N SER A 26 -5.61 -7.85 -14.02
CA SER A 26 -6.73 -8.74 -13.70
C SER A 26 -8.09 -8.03 -13.72
N TRP A 27 -8.19 -6.87 -13.07
CA TRP A 27 -9.50 -6.27 -12.79
C TRP A 27 -10.21 -5.73 -14.03
N GLN A 28 -9.47 -5.30 -15.05
CA GLN A 28 -10.03 -4.97 -16.36
C GLN A 28 -10.63 -6.21 -17.06
N ALA A 29 -10.03 -7.38 -16.89
CA ALA A 29 -10.52 -8.63 -17.48
C ALA A 29 -11.74 -9.19 -16.72
N GLU A 30 -11.82 -8.96 -15.41
CA GLU A 30 -12.94 -9.38 -14.55
C GLU A 30 -14.15 -8.44 -14.63
N GLY A 31 -14.04 -7.28 -15.28
CA GLY A 31 -15.13 -6.29 -15.35
C GLY A 31 -15.46 -5.68 -13.98
N GLU A 32 -14.49 -5.66 -13.07
CA GLU A 32 -14.66 -5.19 -11.70
C GLU A 32 -14.97 -3.69 -11.65
N ALA A 33 -15.90 -3.32 -10.77
CA ALA A 33 -16.30 -1.92 -10.61
C ALA A 33 -15.11 -1.07 -10.12
N ILE A 34 -14.90 0.09 -10.75
CA ILE A 34 -13.81 1.02 -10.42
C ILE A 34 -13.82 1.39 -8.92
N SER A 35 -15.00 1.51 -8.30
CA SER A 35 -15.13 1.76 -6.86
C SER A 35 -14.53 0.63 -6.01
N MET A 36 -14.77 -0.63 -6.38
CA MET A 36 -14.25 -1.82 -5.70
C MET A 36 -12.72 -1.89 -5.83
N VAL A 37 -12.21 -1.56 -7.02
CA VAL A 37 -10.78 -1.45 -7.33
C VAL A 37 -10.09 -0.42 -6.45
N VAL A 38 -10.66 0.77 -6.31
CA VAL A 38 -10.11 1.83 -5.44
C VAL A 38 -10.07 1.37 -3.97
N VAL A 39 -11.15 0.75 -3.48
CA VAL A 39 -11.19 0.23 -2.09
C VAL A 39 -10.15 -0.85 -1.86
N LYS A 40 -10.06 -1.84 -2.76
CA LYS A 40 -9.07 -2.94 -2.69
C LYS A 40 -7.64 -2.39 -2.69
N SER A 41 -7.36 -1.38 -3.52
CA SER A 41 -6.05 -0.73 -3.59
C SER A 41 -5.69 0.08 -2.34
N LEU A 42 -6.65 0.80 -1.76
CA LEU A 42 -6.45 1.50 -0.50
C LEU A 42 -6.17 0.53 0.64
N TYR A 43 -6.91 -0.59 0.69
CA TYR A 43 -6.67 -1.67 1.65
C TYR A 43 -5.28 -2.30 1.50
N ALA A 44 -4.87 -2.61 0.27
CA ALA A 44 -3.54 -3.15 -0.01
C ALA A 44 -2.42 -2.20 0.46
N GLY A 45 -2.60 -0.89 0.25
CA GLY A 45 -1.65 0.09 0.74
C GLY A 45 -1.58 0.17 2.27
N LEU A 46 -2.70 0.00 2.98
CA LEU A 46 -2.68 -0.04 4.44
C LEU A 46 -1.89 -1.25 4.96
N ILE A 47 -2.09 -2.41 4.33
CA ILE A 47 -1.35 -3.64 4.65
C ILE A 47 0.14 -3.45 4.37
N TYR A 48 0.50 -2.85 3.23
CA TYR A 48 1.88 -2.55 2.89
C TYR A 48 2.55 -1.63 3.93
N GLN A 49 1.86 -0.57 4.36
CA GLN A 49 2.35 0.33 5.40
C GLN A 49 2.53 -0.39 6.75
N ALA A 50 1.60 -1.27 7.12
CA ALA A 50 1.69 -2.08 8.34
C ALA A 50 2.91 -3.02 8.28
N LEU A 51 3.13 -3.69 7.15
CA LEU A 51 4.30 -4.54 6.90
C LEU A 51 5.60 -3.74 6.97
N MET A 52 5.68 -2.60 6.28
CA MET A 52 6.85 -1.70 6.34
C MET A 52 7.17 -1.29 7.78
N THR A 53 6.15 -0.94 8.56
CA THR A 53 6.32 -0.56 9.97
C THR A 53 6.81 -1.73 10.82
N MET A 54 6.27 -2.93 10.59
CA MET A 54 6.70 -4.15 11.28
C MET A 54 8.13 -4.55 10.91
N VAL A 55 8.49 -4.48 9.62
CA VAL A 55 9.84 -4.75 9.11
C VAL A 55 10.82 -3.72 9.65
N ALA A 56 10.49 -2.43 9.67
CA ALA A 56 11.32 -1.39 10.27
C ALA A 56 11.55 -1.65 11.76
N ARG A 57 10.50 -2.05 12.49
CA ARG A 57 10.59 -2.44 13.91
C ARG A 57 11.44 -3.70 14.11
N TYR A 58 11.31 -4.68 13.21
CA TYR A 58 12.12 -5.91 13.25
C TYR A 58 13.59 -5.64 12.95
N LYS A 59 13.89 -4.81 11.94
CA LYS A 59 15.25 -4.40 11.58
C LYS A 59 15.88 -3.58 12.71
N ALA A 60 15.15 -2.63 13.30
CA ALA A 60 15.63 -1.85 14.44
C ALA A 60 16.01 -2.75 15.63
N ARG A 61 15.22 -3.80 15.90
CA ARG A 61 15.54 -4.80 16.94
C ARG A 61 16.79 -5.62 16.62
N ARG A 62 17.03 -5.94 15.35
CA ARG A 62 18.23 -6.69 14.91
C ARG A 62 19.50 -5.84 14.84
N THR A 63 19.41 -4.54 14.62
CA THR A 63 20.57 -3.64 14.60
C THR A 63 21.00 -3.20 16.01
N GLN A 64 20.18 -3.47 17.04
CA GLN A 64 20.49 -3.21 18.44
C GLN A 64 21.07 -4.43 19.19
N ALA A 65 21.24 -5.57 18.51
CA ALA A 65 21.89 -6.77 19.03
C ALA A 65 23.24 -6.97 18.33
#